data_AF-A0A954K7C9-F1
#
_entry.id   AF-A0A954K7C9-F1
#
_cell.length_a   1.000
_cell.length_b   1.000
_cell.length_c   1.000
_cell.angle_alpha   90.00
_cell.angle_beta   90.00
_cell.angle_gamma   90.00
#
_symmetry.space_group_name_H-M   'P 1'
#
loop_
_entity.id
_entity.type
_entity.pdbx_description
1 polymer ?
#
loop_
_entity_poly.entity_id
_entity_poly.type
_entity_poly.pdbx_seq_one_letter_code
_entity_poly.pdbx_strand_id
1 'polypeptide(L)' 'LKLLFHRETLEILGIHCFGPNASEIIHIGQAIMSQPGEANTLLYFINTTFNYPTMAEAYRVAALNGYNRLF' A
#
# COMPACT_ATOMS: atom_id res chain seq x y z
N LEU A 1 -8.11 3.32 4.34
CA LEU A 1 -7.22 2.29 3.76
C LEU A 1 -6.29 1.76 4.84
N LYS A 2 -6.07 0.44 4.91
CA LYS A 2 -5.13 -0.21 5.83
C LYS A 2 -4.30 -1.25 5.07
N LEU A 3 -2.99 -1.25 5.27
CA LEU A 3 -2.05 -2.23 4.75
C LEU A 3 -1.57 -3.13 5.90
N LEU A 4 -1.57 -4.45 5.67
CA LEU A 4 -0.89 -5.44 6.50
C LEU A 4 0.37 -5.87 5.76
N PHE A 5 1.51 -5.83 6.43
CA PHE A 5 2.78 -6.17 5.83
C PHE A 5 3.70 -6.87 6.85
N HIS A 6 4.63 -7.68 6.36
CA HIS A 6 5.62 -8.35 7.18
C HIS A 6 6.67 -7.35 7.68
N ARG A 7 7.00 -7.39 8.98
CA ARG A 7 7.87 -6.39 9.62
C ARG A 7 9.28 -6.33 9.02
N GLU A 8 9.89 -7.48 8.75
CA GLU A 8 11.28 -7.56 8.29
C GLU A 8 11.39 -7.44 6.77
N THR A 9 10.67 -8.27 6.01
CA THR A 9 10.70 -8.28 4.54
C THR A 9 9.91 -7.15 3.89
N LEU A 10 9.02 -6.48 4.61
CA LEU A 10 8.09 -5.46 4.09
C LEU A 10 7.11 -5.99 3.03
N GLU A 11 6.96 -7.31 2.91
CA GLU A 11 6.02 -7.96 2.01
C GLU A 11 4.58 -7.61 2.38
N ILE A 12 3.74 -7.29 1.40
CA ILE A 12 2.32 -6.99 1.65
C ILE A 12 1.57 -8.31 1.83
N LEU A 13 0.90 -8.44 2.98
CA LEU A 13 0.14 -9.64 3.37
C LEU A 13 -1.37 -9.43 3.28
N GLY A 14 -1.83 -8.18 3.15
CA GLY A 14 -3.24 -7.87 3.00
C GLY A 14 -3.54 -6.40 2.85
N ILE A 15 -4.61 -6.08 2.12
CA ILE A 15 -5.08 -4.71 1.88
C ILE A 15 -6.55 -4.64 2.25
N HIS A 16 -6.90 -3.64 3.07
CA HIS A 16 -8.27 -3.35 3.43
C HIS A 16 -8.62 -1.93 2.98
N CYS A 17 -9.60 -1.82 2.10
CA CYS A 17 -10.11 -0.54 1.63
C CYS A 17 -11.58 -0.39 2.01
N PHE A 18 -11.89 0.66 2.77
CA PHE A 18 -13.24 1.00 3.21
C PHE A 18 -13.44 2.50 3.02
N GLY A 19 -14.59 2.87 2.44
CA GLY A 19 -14.95 4.25 2.12
C GLY A 19 -15.55 4.37 0.71
N PRO A 20 -15.96 5.60 0.31
CA PRO A 20 -16.42 5.89 -1.04
C PRO A 20 -15.40 5.46 -2.09
N ASN A 21 -15.86 4.91 -3.21
CA ASN A 21 -15.01 4.52 -4.34
C ASN A 21 -13.87 3.54 -3.97
N ALA A 22 -14.02 2.74 -2.91
CA ALA A 22 -13.01 1.75 -2.52
C ALA A 22 -12.70 0.74 -3.64
N SER A 23 -13.71 0.36 -4.44
CA SER A 23 -13.55 -0.48 -5.64
C SER A 23 -12.59 0.12 -6.67
N GLU A 24 -12.55 1.44 -6.76
CA GLU A 24 -11.76 2.17 -7.76
C GLU A 24 -10.27 2.23 -7.43
N ILE A 25 -9.87 1.83 -6.21
CA ILE A 25 -8.46 1.90 -5.80
C ILE A 25 -7.95 0.61 -5.16
N ILE A 26 -8.81 -0.33 -4.76
CA ILE A 26 -8.36 -1.60 -4.13
C ILE A 26 -7.43 -2.41 -5.05
N HIS A 27 -7.68 -2.35 -6.36
CA HIS A 27 -6.91 -3.10 -7.35
C HIS A 27 -5.44 -2.63 -7.46
N ILE A 28 -5.15 -1.36 -7.13
CA ILE A 28 -3.76 -0.83 -7.08
C ILE A 28 -2.95 -1.61 -6.06
N GLY A 29 -3.52 -1.81 -4.87
CA GLY A 29 -2.93 -2.63 -3.83
C GLY A 29 -2.74 -4.08 -4.27
N GLN A 30 -3.81 -4.68 -4.80
CA GLN A 30 -3.82 -6.09 -5.21
C GLN A 30 -2.76 -6.37 -6.28
N ALA A 31 -2.57 -5.45 -7.24
CA ALA A 31 -1.58 -5.59 -8.31
C ALA A 31 -0.14 -5.68 -7.79
N ILE A 32 0.20 -4.96 -6.71
CA ILE A 32 1.51 -5.00 -6.08
C ILE A 32 1.63 -6.24 -5.18
N MET A 33 0.60 -6.54 -4.40
CA MET A 33 0.56 -7.74 -3.55
C MET A 33 0.68 -9.04 -4.36
N SER A 34 0.22 -9.06 -5.62
CA SER A 34 0.32 -10.23 -6.50
C SER A 34 1.68 -10.38 -7.21
N GLN A 35 2.58 -9.41 -7.09
CA GLN A 35 3.89 -9.50 -7.74
C GLN A 35 4.77 -10.57 -7.06
N PRO A 36 5.66 -11.24 -7.80
CA PRO A 36 6.58 -12.22 -7.22
C PRO A 36 7.78 -11.55 -6.54
N GLY A 37 8.23 -12.13 -5.42
CA GLY A 37 9.49 -11.77 -4.77
C GLY A 37 9.55 -10.31 -4.32
N GLU A 38 10.67 -9.64 -4.60
CA GLU A 38 10.95 -8.27 -4.14
C GLU A 38 9.99 -7.21 -4.71
N ALA A 39 9.24 -7.55 -5.76
CA ALA A 39 8.24 -6.65 -6.33
C ALA A 39 6.95 -6.57 -5.47
N ASN A 40 6.70 -7.52 -4.56
CA ASN A 40 5.71 -7.39 -3.50
C ASN A 40 6.33 -6.69 -2.28
N THR A 41 6.34 -5.36 -2.29
CA THR A 41 6.95 -4.58 -1.22
C THR A 41 6.17 -3.33 -0.85
N LEU A 42 6.07 -3.05 0.45
CA LEU A 42 5.54 -1.81 0.99
C LEU A 42 6.27 -0.57 0.44
N LEU A 43 7.57 -0.71 0.14
CA LEU A 43 8.42 0.38 -0.36
C LEU A 43 7.93 0.93 -1.70
N TYR A 44 7.22 0.12 -2.50
CA TYR A 44 6.59 0.59 -3.73
C TYR A 44 5.69 1.79 -3.46
N PHE A 45 4.82 1.71 -2.45
CA PHE A 45 3.87 2.79 -2.13
C PHE A 45 4.53 4.03 -1.53
N ILE A 46 5.68 3.87 -0.87
CA ILE A 46 6.45 4.99 -0.31
C ILE A 46 7.20 5.75 -1.40
N ASN A 47 7.76 5.03 -2.37
CA ASN A 47 8.64 5.61 -3.40
C ASN A 47 7.88 6.04 -4.66
N THR A 48 6.71 5.47 -4.91
CA THR A 48 5.89 5.82 -6.08
C THR A 48 5.18 7.16 -5.89
N THR A 49 5.23 8.00 -6.92
CA THR A 49 4.46 9.24 -7.00
C THR A 49 3.02 8.93 -7.38
N PHE A 50 2.09 9.34 -6.52
CA PHE A 50 0.64 9.28 -6.81
C PHE A 50 0.16 10.64 -7.29
N ASN A 51 -0.83 10.64 -8.18
CA ASN A 51 -1.49 11.88 -8.62
C ASN A 51 -2.18 12.56 -7.43
N TYR A 52 -2.16 13.89 -7.41
CA TYR A 52 -2.76 14.71 -6.35
C TYR A 52 -3.72 15.76 -6.93
N PRO A 53 -4.96 15.92 -6.40
CA PRO A 53 -5.58 15.17 -5.31
C PRO A 53 -6.27 13.88 -5.80
N THR A 54 -5.95 12.71 -5.23
CA THR A 54 -6.66 11.45 -5.52
C THR A 54 -6.76 10.53 -4.30
N MET A 55 -7.77 9.66 -4.27
CA MET A 55 -7.90 8.65 -3.19
C MET A 55 -6.75 7.64 -3.17
N ALA A 56 -6.06 7.44 -4.30
CA ALA A 56 -4.91 6.54 -4.39
C ALA A 56 -3.72 7.00 -3.54
N GLU A 57 -3.62 8.30 -3.22
CA GLU A 57 -2.63 8.84 -2.28
C GLU A 57 -2.71 8.16 -0.89
N ALA A 58 -3.88 7.64 -0.51
CA ALA A 58 -4.05 6.92 0.74
C ALA A 58 -3.09 5.72 0.88
N TYR A 59 -2.65 5.10 -0.22
CA TYR A 59 -1.64 4.03 -0.19
C TYR A 59 -0.31 4.54 0.33
N ARG A 60 0.16 5.68 -0.17
CA ARG A 60 1.40 6.31 0.27
C ARG A 60 1.33 6.71 1.74
N VAL A 61 0.23 7.32 2.16
CA VAL A 61 0.02 7.71 3.56
C VAL A 61 -0.02 6.49 4.49
N ALA A 62 -0.75 5.44 4.11
CA ALA A 62 -0.83 4.21 4.89
C ALA A 62 0.53 3.50 5.00
N ALA A 63 1.30 3.44 3.91
CA ALA A 63 2.62 2.83 3.88
C ALA A 63 3.63 3.59 4.75
N LEU A 64 3.69 4.93 4.62
CA LEU A 64 4.52 5.78 5.47
C LEU A 64 4.13 5.64 6.95
N ASN A 65 2.83 5.63 7.27
CA ASN A 65 2.39 5.48 8.65
C ASN A 65 2.79 4.12 9.25
N GLY A 66 2.67 3.04 8.48
CA GLY A 66 3.08 1.71 8.90
C GLY A 66 4.60 1.60 9.08
N TYR A 67 5.36 2.10 8.11
CA TYR A 67 6.82 2.07 8.12
C TYR A 67 7.42 2.85 9.30
N ASN A 68 6.87 4.04 9.58
CA ASN A 68 7.28 4.88 10.73
C ASN A 68 6.95 4.28 12.11
N ARG A 69 6.30 3.11 12.19
CA ARG A 69 6.08 2.38 13.45
C ARG A 69 7.10 1.27 13.69
N LEU A 70 7.98 1.02 12.72
CA LEU A 70 9.04 0.02 12.86
C LEU A 70 10.22 0.53 13.71
N PHE A 71 10.36 1.86 13.81
CA PHE A 71 11.41 2.62 14.49
C PHE A 71 10.80 3.84 15.20
#